data_AF-A0AB36RJR3-F1
#
_entry.id   AF-A0AB36RJR3-F1
#
_cell.length_a   1.000
_cell.length_b   1.000
_cell.length_c   1.000
_cell.angle_alpha   90.00
_cell.angle_beta   90.00
_cell.angle_gamma   90.00
#
_symmetry.space_group_name_H-M   'P 1'
#
loop_
_entity.id
_entity.type
_entity.pdbx_description
1 polymer ?
#
loop_
_entity_poly.entity_id
_entity_poly.type
_entity_poly.pdbx_seq_one_letter_code
_entity_poly.pdbx_strand_id
1 'polypeptide(L)'
;MQGDSKSDPPLVTQSCDEIHYVGSCYWKKRFGRSEWSNIYVVAHRQPQPEHDKQKASWTHVYRIVEDIRMGRSLVYLEAVLQGDCMIRGLAAAKQLIEIFSNAARLDEDLRRSTRIERTA
;
A
#
# COMPACT_ATOMS: atom_id res chain seq x y z
N MET A 1 -25.56 27.31 -5.70
CA MET A 1 -25.08 26.07 -5.08
C MET A 1 -23.65 25.83 -5.58
N GLN A 2 -22.65 26.15 -4.77
CA GLN A 2 -21.24 25.89 -5.10
C GLN A 2 -20.98 24.40 -4.89
N GLY A 3 -20.67 23.69 -5.97
CA GLY A 3 -20.19 22.32 -5.88
C GLY A 3 -18.75 22.34 -5.38
N ASP A 4 -18.52 21.82 -4.17
CA ASP A 4 -17.20 21.44 -3.70
C ASP A 4 -16.61 20.44 -4.70
N SER A 5 -15.82 20.93 -5.66
CA SER A 5 -15.00 20.07 -6.51
C SER A 5 -13.85 19.53 -5.66
N LYS A 6 -14.15 18.55 -4.81
CA LYS A 6 -13.15 17.61 -4.31
C LYS A 6 -12.61 16.89 -5.53
N SER A 7 -11.48 17.36 -6.04
CA SER A 7 -10.77 16.69 -7.12
C SER A 7 -10.45 15.26 -6.69
N ASP A 8 -10.89 14.28 -7.45
CA ASP A 8 -10.60 12.89 -7.17
C ASP A 8 -9.08 12.62 -7.25
N PRO A 9 -8.54 11.73 -6.40
CA PRO A 9 -7.13 11.38 -6.42
C PRO A 9 -6.76 10.62 -7.71
N PRO A 10 -5.60 10.89 -8.33
CA PRO A 10 -5.15 10.22 -9.54
C PRO A 10 -4.75 8.78 -9.26
N LEU A 11 -5.35 7.82 -9.96
CA LEU A 11 -5.06 6.39 -9.76
C LEU A 11 -3.97 5.82 -10.68
N VAL A 12 -3.44 6.64 -11.60
CA VAL A 12 -2.47 6.22 -12.62
C VAL A 12 -1.21 7.10 -12.51
N THR A 13 -0.04 6.48 -12.62
CA THR A 13 1.23 7.17 -12.57
C THR A 13 1.50 7.99 -13.83
N GLN A 14 2.15 9.14 -13.66
CA GLN A 14 2.62 10.02 -14.72
C GLN A 14 4.14 10.16 -14.66
N SER A 15 4.75 10.73 -15.71
CA SER A 15 6.22 10.89 -15.82
C SER A 15 6.84 11.77 -14.72
N CYS A 16 6.04 12.62 -14.08
CA CYS A 16 6.43 13.51 -12.99
C CYS A 16 6.18 12.93 -11.60
N ASP A 17 5.61 11.73 -11.51
CA ASP A 17 5.33 11.08 -10.24
C ASP A 17 6.59 10.45 -9.65
N GLU A 18 6.72 10.53 -8.34
CA GLU A 18 7.82 9.91 -7.61
C GLU A 18 7.35 8.58 -7.01
N ILE A 19 8.01 7.48 -7.40
CA ILE A 19 7.66 6.12 -6.99
C ILE A 19 8.76 5.56 -6.10
N HIS A 20 8.40 5.10 -4.91
CA HIS A 20 9.31 4.46 -3.95
C HIS A 20 8.84 3.06 -3.61
N TYR A 21 9.70 2.07 -3.82
CA TYR A 21 9.53 0.77 -3.21
C TYR A 21 9.94 0.81 -1.73
N VAL A 22 9.07 0.34 -0.84
CA VAL A 22 9.32 0.37 0.61
C VAL A 22 9.81 -0.98 1.12
N GLY A 23 9.21 -2.06 0.61
CA GLY A 23 9.52 -3.41 1.06
C GLY A 23 8.41 -4.40 0.73
N SER A 24 8.60 -5.63 1.19
CA SER A 24 7.71 -6.75 0.93
C SER A 24 7.37 -7.48 2.21
N CYS A 25 6.14 -7.98 2.32
CA CYS A 25 5.71 -8.78 3.47
C CYS A 25 4.67 -9.84 3.08
N TYR A 26 4.53 -10.85 3.95
CA TYR A 26 3.41 -11.78 3.87
C TYR A 26 2.18 -11.13 4.50
N TRP A 27 1.23 -10.74 3.65
CA TRP A 27 -0.01 -10.13 4.08
C TRP A 27 -1.04 -11.21 4.42
N LYS A 28 -1.35 -11.37 5.70
CA LYS A 28 -2.34 -12.35 6.15
C LYS A 28 -3.70 -11.69 6.37
N LYS A 29 -4.69 -12.07 5.55
CA LYS A 29 -6.10 -11.72 5.80
C LYS A 29 -6.65 -12.55 6.96
N ARG A 30 -7.55 -11.98 7.77
CA ARG A 30 -8.13 -12.60 8.98
C ARG A 30 -8.70 -14.01 8.77
N PHE A 31 -9.19 -14.31 7.56
CA PHE A 31 -9.75 -15.61 7.19
C PHE A 31 -9.14 -16.20 5.90
N GLY A 32 -7.99 -15.68 5.47
CA GLY A 32 -7.37 -16.02 4.18
C GLY A 32 -5.98 -16.64 4.30
N ARG A 33 -5.46 -17.10 3.16
CA ARG A 33 -4.05 -17.46 3.02
C ARG A 33 -3.18 -16.21 3.09
N SER A 34 -1.94 -16.36 3.54
CA SER A 34 -0.95 -15.29 3.46
C SER A 34 -0.58 -15.05 1.99
N GLU A 35 -0.58 -13.78 1.58
CA GLU A 35 -0.27 -13.33 0.22
C GLU A 35 1.06 -12.56 0.26
N TRP A 36 2.06 -12.97 -0.55
CA TRP A 36 3.26 -12.15 -0.70
C TRP A 36 2.90 -10.84 -1.37
N SER A 37 3.26 -9.73 -0.73
CA SER A 37 2.82 -8.39 -1.11
C SER A 37 4.02 -7.44 -1.16
N ASN A 38 4.10 -6.63 -2.22
CA ASN A 38 5.07 -5.56 -2.37
C ASN A 38 4.40 -4.21 -2.07
N ILE A 39 5.06 -3.35 -1.29
CA ILE A 39 4.52 -2.06 -0.87
C ILE A 39 5.27 -0.93 -1.53
N TYR A 40 4.52 0.00 -2.11
CA TYR A 40 5.03 1.19 -2.79
C TYR A 40 4.38 2.45 -2.24
N VAL A 41 5.12 3.55 -2.29
CA VAL A 41 4.59 4.90 -2.05
C VAL A 41 4.77 5.70 -3.31
N VAL A 42 3.71 6.37 -3.76
CA VAL A 42 3.71 7.18 -4.97
C VAL A 42 3.26 8.59 -4.63
N ALA A 43 4.12 9.58 -4.86
CA ALA A 43 3.71 10.97 -4.86
C ALA A 43 3.30 11.36 -6.28
N HIS A 44 2.00 11.63 -6.44
CA HIS A 44 1.42 12.16 -7.65
C HIS A 44 1.60 13.68 -7.68
N ARG A 45 2.54 14.14 -8.50
CA ARG A 45 2.82 15.55 -8.72
C ARG A 45 2.34 15.90 -10.12
N GLN A 46 1.49 16.90 -10.28
CA GLN A 46 1.22 17.40 -11.62
C GLN A 46 2.30 18.39 -12.05
N PRO A 47 2.66 18.42 -13.35
CA PRO A 47 3.44 19.52 -13.89
C PRO A 47 2.67 20.82 -13.64
N GLN A 48 3.29 21.82 -13.03
CA GLN A 48 2.70 23.15 -12.92
C GLN A 48 2.42 23.67 -14.34
N PRO A 49 1.16 23.87 -14.76
CA PRO A 49 0.90 24.67 -15.94
C PRO A 49 1.17 26.14 -15.56
N GLU A 50 1.75 26.91 -16.48
CA GLU A 50 2.08 28.34 -16.33
C GLU A 50 0.89 29.28 -16.04
N HIS A 51 -0.27 28.76 -15.67
CA HIS A 51 -1.46 29.55 -15.32
C HIS A 51 -2.15 28.99 -14.06
N ASP A 52 -1.84 29.61 -12.92
CA ASP A 52 -2.70 29.90 -11.74
C ASP A 52 -3.70 28.85 -11.20
N LYS A 53 -3.55 27.56 -11.54
CA LYS A 53 -4.29 26.48 -10.88
C LYS A 53 -3.32 25.50 -10.27
N GLN A 54 -3.02 25.72 -9.00
CA GLN A 54 -2.42 24.72 -8.12
C GLN A 54 -3.39 23.53 -8.05
N LYS A 55 -3.20 22.53 -8.92
CA LYS A 55 -3.95 21.28 -8.86
C LYS A 55 -3.50 20.47 -7.65
N ALA A 56 -4.43 19.72 -7.06
CA ALA A 56 -4.16 18.90 -5.89
C ALA A 56 -3.09 17.84 -6.19
N SER A 57 -2.03 17.82 -5.38
CA SER A 57 -1.07 16.72 -5.30
C SER A 57 -1.56 15.66 -4.31
N TRP A 58 -1.09 14.43 -4.47
CA TRP A 58 -1.50 13.29 -3.64
C TRP A 58 -0.33 12.37 -3.37
N THR A 59 -0.35 11.69 -2.23
CA THR A 59 0.59 10.61 -1.91
C THR A 59 -0.20 9.35 -1.61
N HIS A 60 0.03 8.31 -2.40
CA HIS A 60 -0.64 7.03 -2.29
C HIS A 60 0.29 5.96 -1.73
N VAL A 61 -0.26 5.07 -0.93
CA VAL A 61 0.41 3.84 -0.50
C VAL A 61 -0.28 2.68 -1.21
N TYR A 62 0.46 2.00 -2.07
CA TYR A 62 -0.03 0.87 -2.84
C TYR A 62 0.54 -0.44 -2.31
N ARG A 63 -0.33 -1.46 -2.26
CA ARG A 63 0.04 -2.86 -2.08
C ARG A 63 -0.18 -3.60 -3.39
N ILE A 64 0.86 -4.25 -3.88
CA ILE A 64 0.83 -5.01 -5.13
C ILE A 64 1.02 -6.49 -4.81
N VAL A 65 0.12 -7.32 -5.32
CA VAL A 65 0.15 -8.78 -5.20
C VAL A 65 0.17 -9.39 -6.59
N GLU A 66 1.05 -10.35 -6.83
CA GLU A 66 1.05 -11.12 -8.07
C GLU A 66 0.00 -12.24 -7.99
N ASP A 67 -1.04 -12.16 -8.82
CA ASP A 67 -2.00 -13.26 -8.99
C ASP A 67 -1.42 -14.25 -10.01
N ILE A 68 -0.67 -15.23 -9.50
CA ILE A 68 -0.03 -16.28 -10.29
C ILE A 68 -1.06 -17.08 -11.10
N ARG A 69 -2.29 -17.24 -10.60
CA ARG A 69 -3.34 -18.00 -11.28
C ARG A 69 -3.83 -17.29 -12.55
N MET A 70 -3.91 -15.96 -12.50
CA MET A 70 -4.39 -15.15 -13.62
C MET A 70 -3.27 -14.46 -14.41
N GLY A 71 -2.01 -14.60 -13.98
CA GLY A 71 -0.86 -13.96 -14.61
C GLY A 71 -0.92 -12.43 -14.59
N ARG A 72 -1.55 -11.83 -13.58
CA ARG A 72 -1.76 -10.37 -13.48
C ARG A 72 -1.42 -9.85 -12.09
N SER A 73 -1.07 -8.58 -12.01
CA SER A 73 -0.90 -7.89 -10.72
C SER A 73 -2.23 -7.36 -10.20
N LEU A 74 -2.50 -7.57 -8.93
CA LEU A 74 -3.59 -6.93 -8.19
C LEU A 74 -3.00 -5.76 -7.40
N VAL A 75 -3.57 -4.58 -7.61
CA VAL A 75 -3.14 -3.33 -6.95
C VAL A 75 -4.23 -2.91 -5.96
N TYR A 76 -3.83 -2.72 -4.71
CA TYR A 76 -4.69 -2.26 -3.63
C TYR A 76 -4.18 -0.90 -3.16
N LEU A 77 -5.10 0.05 -2.98
CA LEU A 77 -4.82 1.36 -2.43
C LEU A 77 -5.05 1.31 -0.91
N GLU A 78 -3.96 1.27 -0.15
CA GLU A 78 -4.01 1.10 1.31
C GLU A 78 -4.12 2.43 2.05
N ALA A 79 -3.58 3.52 1.48
CA ALA A 79 -3.73 4.86 2.04
C ALA A 79 -3.69 5.96 0.96
N VAL A 80 -4.42 7.04 1.20
CA VAL A 80 -4.43 8.27 0.40
C VAL A 80 -4.15 9.46 1.31
N LEU A 81 -3.12 10.23 0.99
CA LEU A 81 -2.77 11.46 1.68
C LEU A 81 -2.86 12.61 0.68
N GLN A 82 -3.53 13.69 1.07
CA GLN A 82 -3.54 14.91 0.28
C GLN A 82 -2.19 15.61 0.39
N GLY A 83 -1.68 16.09 -0.74
CA GLY A 83 -0.40 16.76 -0.85
C GLY A 83 0.77 15.83 -1.20
N ASP A 84 1.92 16.45 -1.44
CA ASP A 84 3.21 15.76 -1.47
C ASP A 84 3.65 15.51 -0.02
N CYS A 85 3.36 14.31 0.46
CA CYS A 85 3.51 13.87 1.84
C CYS A 85 4.39 12.62 1.91
N MET A 86 5.45 12.54 1.09
CA MET A 86 6.28 11.34 0.96
C MET A 86 6.76 10.77 2.29
N ILE A 87 7.24 11.60 3.22
CA ILE A 87 7.69 11.14 4.55
C ILE A 87 6.58 10.42 5.31
N ARG A 88 5.36 10.99 5.30
CA ARG A 88 4.19 10.40 5.96
C ARG A 88 3.72 9.14 5.25
N GLY A 89 3.76 9.12 3.92
CA GLY A 89 3.46 7.94 3.11
C GLY A 89 4.40 6.78 3.41
N LEU A 90 5.72 7.05 3.48
CA LEU A 90 6.73 6.07 3.85
C LEU A 90 6.56 5.56 5.28
N ALA A 91 6.22 6.43 6.24
CA ALA A 91 5.93 6.01 7.61
C ALA A 91 4.71 5.08 7.67
N ALA A 92 3.61 5.41 6.98
CA ALA A 92 2.42 4.57 6.90
C ALA A 92 2.73 3.20 6.24
N ALA A 93 3.50 3.21 5.14
CA ALA A 93 3.92 1.98 4.46
C ALA A 93 4.78 1.08 5.35
N LYS A 94 5.72 1.64 6.11
CA LYS A 94 6.54 0.89 7.07
C LYS A 94 5.70 0.26 8.18
N GLN A 95 4.75 1.01 8.74
CA GLN A 95 3.82 0.48 9.75
C GLN A 95 3.01 -0.70 9.22
N LEU A 96 2.52 -0.63 7.97
CA LEU A 96 1.83 -1.75 7.34
C LEU A 96 2.75 -2.98 7.27
N ILE A 97 3.98 -2.82 6.80
CA ILE A 97 4.96 -3.92 6.73
C ILE A 97 5.18 -4.55 8.11
N GLU A 98 5.37 -3.74 9.15
CA GLU A 98 5.61 -4.22 10.52
C GLU A 98 4.41 -4.99 11.07
N ILE A 99 3.19 -4.45 10.93
CA ILE A 99 1.96 -5.09 11.41
C ILE A 99 1.80 -6.48 10.78
N PHE A 100 1.92 -6.58 9.46
CA PHE A 100 1.66 -7.84 8.77
C PHE A 100 2.82 -8.84 8.87
N SER A 101 4.06 -8.37 8.96
CA SER A 101 5.21 -9.26 9.20
C SER A 101 5.16 -9.88 10.61
N ASN A 102 4.80 -9.09 11.63
CA ASN A 102 4.67 -9.59 12.99
C ASN A 102 3.48 -10.55 13.14
N ALA A 103 2.35 -10.26 12.48
CA ALA A 103 1.20 -11.16 12.46
C ALA A 103 1.50 -12.51 11.81
N ALA A 104 2.34 -12.54 10.76
CA ALA A 104 2.77 -13.78 10.12
C ALA A 104 3.61 -14.65 11.07
N ARG A 105 4.55 -14.03 11.81
CA ARG A 105 5.40 -14.75 12.77
C ARG A 105 4.61 -15.38 13.92
N LEU A 106 3.68 -14.62 14.51
CA LEU A 106 2.84 -15.11 15.62
C LEU A 106 1.95 -16.31 15.22
N ASP A 107 1.47 -16.36 13.99
CA ASP A 107 0.69 -17.50 13.50
C ASP A 107 1.54 -18.75 13.31
N GLU A 108 2.79 -18.59 12.85
CA GLU A 108 3.71 -19.72 12.69
C GLU A 108 4.07 -20.33 14.05
N ASP A 109 4.33 -19.49 15.04
CA ASP A 109 4.61 -19.91 16.42
C ASP A 109 3.41 -20.65 17.04
N LEU A 110 2.19 -20.12 16.89
CA LEU A 110 0.97 -20.77 17.39
C LEU A 110 0.72 -22.14 16.73
N ARG A 111 0.95 -22.25 15.42
CA ARG A 111 0.85 -23.53 14.69
C ARG A 111 1.90 -24.55 15.15
N ARG A 112 3.12 -24.11 15.48
CA ARG A 112 4.15 -24.99 16.02
C ARG A 112 3.77 -25.51 17.42
N SER A 113 3.32 -24.63 18.30
CA SER A 113 2.91 -25.01 19.67
C SER A 113 1.73 -25.99 19.68
N THR A 114 0.69 -25.73 18.87
CA THR A 114 -0.49 -26.62 18.76
C THR A 114 -0.20 -27.96 18.08
N ARG A 115 0.87 -28.06 17.27
CA ARG A 115 1.31 -29.33 16.67
C ARG A 115 2.01 -30.23 17.68
N ILE A 116 2.78 -29.65 18.60
CA ILE A 116 3.52 -30.40 19.64
C ILE A 116 2.55 -31.05 20.63
N GLU A 117 1.50 -30.32 21.05
CA GLU A 117 0.51 -30.82 22.02
C GLU A 117 -0.40 -31.94 21.49
N ARG A 118 -0.52 -32.12 20.17
CA ARG A 118 -1.37 -33.18 19.57
C ARG A 118 -0.64 -34.50 19.31
N THR A 119 0.66 -34.54 19.56
CA THR A 119 1.52 -35.72 19.41
C THR A 119 1.96 -36.33 20.74
N ALA A 120 1.49 -35.79 21.86
CA ALA A 120 1.73 -36.31 23.21
C ALA A 120 0.53 -37.11 23.72
#